data_AF-A0A9E6E9R3-F1
#
_entry.id   AF-A0A9E6E9R3-F1
#
_cell.length_a   1.000
_cell.length_b   1.000
_cell.length_c   1.000
_cell.angle_alpha   90.00
_cell.angle_beta   90.00
_cell.angle_gamma   90.00
#
_symmetry.space_group_name_H-M   'P 1'
#
loop_
_entity.id
_entity.type
_entity.pdbx_description
1 polymer ?
#
loop_
_entity_poly.entity_id
_entity_poly.type
_entity_poly.pdbx_seq_one_letter_code
_entity_poly.pdbx_strand_id
1 'polypeptide(L)'
;MYVFVYAALILAVGVGNKVILFFSGEYDPRMLAFDFPIIALTYCGLIAVWGRARGRLYFTQKFWKFYLLALVMSIVLVPMFDVNVASMIEQFGRVKALLFYSVTIVIMIPYYFGLYSYIASDAWQEKRVG
;
A
#
# COMPACT_ATOMS: atom_id res chain seq x y z
N MET A 1 8.63 12.07 9.11
CA MET A 1 7.33 12.52 9.66
C MET A 1 6.26 12.58 8.57
N TYR A 2 6.48 13.30 7.45
CA TYR A 2 5.53 13.36 6.33
C TYR A 2 5.14 11.98 5.75
N VAL A 3 6.12 11.11 5.52
CA VAL A 3 5.88 9.74 5.03
C VAL A 3 5.00 8.91 5.98
N PHE A 4 5.15 9.10 7.30
CA PHE A 4 4.33 8.41 8.31
C PHE A 4 2.88 8.90 8.27
N VAL A 5 2.68 10.22 8.25
CA VAL A 5 1.35 10.83 8.19
C VAL A 5 0.65 10.42 6.90
N TYR A 6 1.35 10.41 5.77
CA TYR A 6 0.81 9.97 4.49
C TYR A 6 0.42 8.49 4.51
N ALA A 7 1.26 7.62 5.09
CA ALA A 7 0.95 6.20 5.27
C ALA A 7 -0.31 5.98 6.13
N ALA A 8 -0.43 6.73 7.23
CA ALA A 8 -1.55 6.66 8.15
C ALA A 8 -2.85 7.17 7.49
N LEU A 9 -2.78 8.24 6.69
CA LEU A 9 -3.92 8.75 5.94
C LEU A 9 -4.38 7.77 4.87
N ILE A 10 -3.46 7.16 4.10
CA ILE A 10 -3.80 6.10 3.13
C ILE A 10 -4.52 4.96 3.82
N LEU A 11 -4.03 4.53 4.98
CA LEU A 11 -4.63 3.42 5.72
C LEU A 11 -6.00 3.80 6.30
N ALA A 12 -6.14 4.99 6.87
CA ALA A 12 -7.40 5.49 7.42
C ALA A 12 -8.48 5.66 6.34
N VAL A 13 -8.12 6.23 5.18
CA VAL A 13 -9.05 6.37 4.04
C VAL A 13 -9.38 5.01 3.45
N GLY A 14 -8.39 4.13 3.25
CA GLY A 14 -8.60 2.80 2.70
C GLY A 14 -9.46 1.90 3.58
N VAL A 15 -9.21 1.89 4.89
CA VAL A 15 -10.03 1.14 5.87
C VAL A 15 -11.41 1.80 6.02
N GLY A 16 -11.47 3.13 6.13
CA GLY A 16 -12.73 3.87 6.26
C GLY A 16 -13.68 3.63 5.08
N ASN A 17 -13.15 3.65 3.85
CA ASN A 17 -13.94 3.35 2.65
C ASN A 17 -14.53 1.94 2.68
N LYS A 18 -13.74 0.94 3.13
CA LYS A 18 -14.20 -0.45 3.24
C LYS A 18 -15.22 -0.66 4.35
N VAL A 19 -15.09 0.04 5.47
CA VAL A 19 -16.09 0.03 6.54
C VAL A 19 -17.42 0.58 6.05
N ILE A 20 -17.40 1.68 5.28
CA ILE A 20 -18.60 2.26 4.67
C ILE A 20 -19.23 1.29 3.66
N LEU A 21 -18.43 0.63 2.82
CA LEU A 21 -18.90 -0.38 1.87
C LEU A 21 -19.48 -1.63 2.57
N PHE A 22 -18.91 -2.03 3.71
CA PHE A 22 -19.44 -3.12 4.53
C PHE A 22 -20.81 -2.79 5.13
N PHE A 23 -20.99 -1.58 5.69
CA PHE A 23 -22.27 -1.17 6.26
C PHE A 23 -23.35 -0.87 5.21
N SER A 24 -22.97 -0.55 3.97
CA SER A 24 -23.91 -0.38 2.85
C SER A 24 -24.31 -1.69 2.17
N GLY A 25 -23.69 -2.82 2.54
CA GLY A 25 -23.96 -4.13 1.92
C GLY A 25 -23.29 -4.33 0.57
N GLU A 26 -22.46 -3.39 0.11
CA GLU A 26 -21.73 -3.44 -1.17
C GLU A 26 -20.36 -4.13 -1.05
N TYR A 27 -19.98 -4.59 0.15
CA TYR A 27 -18.73 -5.30 0.41
C TYR A 27 -18.96 -6.74 0.87
N ASP A 28 -18.51 -7.72 0.07
CA ASP A 28 -18.49 -9.12 0.46
C ASP A 28 -17.32 -9.36 1.45
N PRO A 29 -17.57 -9.89 2.67
CA PRO A 29 -16.51 -10.22 3.63
C PRO A 29 -15.41 -11.13 3.07
N ARG A 30 -15.70 -11.92 2.03
CA ARG A 30 -14.70 -12.76 1.33
C ARG A 30 -13.64 -11.92 0.60
N MET A 31 -13.96 -10.68 0.24
CA MET A 31 -13.03 -9.73 -0.38
C MET A 31 -11.97 -9.23 0.60
N LEU A 32 -12.24 -9.34 1.92
CA LEU A 32 -11.27 -9.01 2.96
C LEU A 32 -10.00 -9.86 2.85
N ALA A 33 -10.10 -11.10 2.35
CA ALA A 33 -8.95 -11.96 2.09
C ALA A 33 -8.02 -11.43 0.99
N PHE A 34 -8.57 -10.72 0.00
CA PHE A 34 -7.80 -10.09 -1.08
C PHE A 34 -7.20 -8.75 -0.66
N ASP A 35 -7.85 -8.09 0.29
CA ASP A 35 -7.45 -6.80 0.83
C ASP A 35 -6.42 -6.91 1.95
N PHE A 36 -6.44 -8.02 2.70
CA PHE A 36 -5.58 -8.28 3.84
C PHE A 36 -4.07 -8.16 3.50
N PRO A 37 -3.57 -8.66 2.35
CA PRO A 37 -2.17 -8.50 1.98
C PRO A 37 -1.75 -7.03 1.88
N ILE A 38 -2.55 -6.16 1.25
CA ILE A 38 -2.26 -4.73 1.16
C ILE A 38 -2.26 -4.11 2.55
N ILE A 39 -3.29 -4.38 3.36
CA ILE A 39 -3.40 -3.84 4.71
C ILE A 39 -2.18 -4.23 5.55
N ALA A 40 -1.83 -5.52 5.56
CA ALA A 40 -0.66 -6.04 6.27
C ALA A 40 0.65 -5.39 5.78
N LEU A 41 0.83 -5.23 4.47
CA LEU A 41 1.99 -4.55 3.89
C LEU A 41 2.02 -3.07 4.31
N THR A 42 0.90 -2.35 4.28
CA THR A 42 0.86 -0.95 4.71
C THR A 42 1.19 -0.80 6.19
N TYR A 43 0.73 -1.72 7.06
CA TYR A 43 1.09 -1.76 8.48
C TYR A 43 2.60 -2.03 8.70
N CYS A 44 3.20 -2.97 7.97
CA CYS A 44 4.64 -3.22 8.01
C CYS A 44 5.43 -1.95 7.64
N GLY A 45 4.97 -1.20 6.62
CA GLY A 45 5.53 0.09 6.24
C GLY A 45 5.45 1.13 7.38
N LEU A 46 4.28 1.27 8.02
CA LEU A 46 4.07 2.17 9.16
C LEU A 46 5.00 1.85 10.34
N ILE A 47 5.08 0.58 10.74
CA ILE A 47 5.95 0.12 11.84
C ILE A 47 7.40 0.46 11.56
N ALA A 48 7.83 0.32 10.31
CA ALA A 48 9.19 0.61 9.91
C ALA A 48 9.51 2.11 9.83
N VAL A 49 8.59 2.93 9.32
CA VAL A 49 8.74 4.40 9.36
C VAL A 49 8.79 4.89 10.80
N TRP A 50 7.94 4.33 11.67
CA TRP A 50 7.96 4.61 13.11
C TRP A 50 9.27 4.20 13.76
N GLY A 51 9.77 2.99 13.45
CA GLY A 51 11.07 2.53 13.87
C GLY A 51 12.17 3.49 13.47
N ARG A 52 12.21 3.89 12.20
CA ARG A 52 13.21 4.84 11.70
C ARG A 52 13.10 6.20 12.39
N ALA A 53 11.90 6.72 12.62
CA ALA A 53 11.70 7.97 13.36
C ALA A 53 12.24 7.89 14.80
N ARG A 54 12.20 6.71 15.43
CA ARG A 54 12.78 6.44 16.76
C ARG A 54 14.23 6.01 16.73
N GLY A 55 14.89 6.05 15.57
CA GLY A 55 16.24 5.56 15.48
C GLY A 55 16.32 4.04 15.72
N ARG A 56 15.45 3.22 15.13
CA ARG A 56 15.47 1.75 15.25
C ARG A 56 15.28 1.10 13.87
N LEU A 57 15.96 -0.01 13.64
CA LEU A 57 15.75 -0.88 12.49
C LEU A 57 15.02 -2.12 12.96
N TYR A 58 13.77 -2.29 12.53
CA TYR A 58 12.99 -3.48 12.86
C TYR A 58 13.13 -4.60 11.83
N PHE A 59 13.62 -4.30 10.62
CA PHE A 59 13.67 -5.25 9.50
C PHE A 59 14.95 -5.11 8.67
N THR A 60 15.39 -6.23 8.07
CA THR A 60 16.60 -6.32 7.26
C THR A 60 16.39 -5.78 5.83
N GLN A 61 17.47 -5.44 5.13
CA GLN A 61 17.40 -4.95 3.75
C GLN A 61 16.78 -5.99 2.78
N LYS A 62 17.04 -7.29 3.00
CA LYS A 62 16.42 -8.38 2.23
C LYS A 62 14.89 -8.35 2.37
N PHE A 63 14.38 -8.16 3.58
CA PHE A 63 12.94 -8.02 3.82
C PHE A 63 12.35 -6.85 3.01
N TRP A 64 13.03 -5.70 2.96
CA TRP A 64 12.55 -4.54 2.21
C TRP A 64 12.49 -4.75 0.69
N LYS A 65 13.41 -5.54 0.13
CA LYS A 65 13.36 -5.91 -1.30
C LYS A 65 12.14 -6.78 -1.61
N PHE A 66 11.90 -7.81 -0.80
CA PHE A 66 10.71 -8.66 -0.94
C PHE A 66 9.42 -7.92 -0.66
N TYR A 67 9.42 -7.02 0.33
CA TYR A 67 8.31 -6.13 0.66
C TYR A 67 7.93 -5.27 -0.53
N LEU A 68 8.90 -4.58 -1.16
CA LEU A 68 8.63 -3.72 -2.31
C LEU A 68 8.05 -4.52 -3.49
N LEU A 69 8.61 -5.71 -3.74
CA LEU A 69 8.10 -6.61 -4.78
C LEU A 69 6.65 -7.03 -4.51
N ALA A 70 6.34 -7.49 -3.30
CA ALA A 70 4.99 -7.88 -2.89
C ALA A 70 4.00 -6.71 -3.02
N LEU A 71 4.46 -5.50 -2.72
CA LEU A 71 3.65 -4.30 -2.79
C LEU A 71 3.35 -3.90 -4.25
N VAL A 72 4.35 -3.93 -5.13
CA VAL A 72 4.15 -3.70 -6.57
C VAL A 72 3.19 -4.74 -7.14
N MET A 73 3.35 -6.02 -6.78
CA MET A 73 2.43 -7.08 -7.21
C MET A 73 1.01 -6.83 -6.69
N SER A 74 0.85 -6.36 -5.45
CA SER A 74 -0.47 -6.04 -4.91
C SER A 74 -1.16 -4.88 -5.63
N ILE A 75 -0.40 -3.84 -6.04
CA ILE A 75 -0.91 -2.72 -6.84
C ILE A 75 -1.37 -3.20 -8.22
N VAL A 76 -0.76 -4.22 -8.80
CA VAL A 76 -1.19 -4.75 -10.09
C VAL A 76 -2.38 -5.70 -9.95
N LEU A 77 -2.40 -6.53 -8.91
CA LEU A 77 -3.34 -7.63 -8.78
C LEU A 77 -4.65 -7.24 -8.09
N VAL A 78 -4.63 -6.50 -6.98
CA VAL A 78 -5.84 -6.10 -6.24
C VAL A 78 -6.95 -5.48 -7.10
N PRO A 79 -6.69 -4.54 -8.03
CA PRO A 79 -7.72 -4.00 -8.91
C PRO A 79 -8.40 -5.01 -9.81
N MET A 80 -7.75 -6.14 -10.12
CA MET A 80 -8.39 -7.21 -10.91
C MET A 80 -9.49 -7.92 -10.12
N PHE A 81 -9.53 -7.73 -8.80
CA PHE A 81 -10.48 -8.35 -7.88
C PHE A 81 -11.33 -7.33 -7.11
N ASP A 82 -11.16 -6.03 -7.38
CA ASP A 82 -11.90 -4.94 -6.72
C ASP A 82 -13.26 -4.72 -7.39
N VAL A 83 -14.33 -4.76 -6.60
CA VAL A 83 -15.72 -4.55 -7.05
C VAL A 83 -15.94 -3.15 -7.61
N ASN A 84 -15.20 -2.15 -7.12
CA ASN A 84 -15.26 -0.80 -7.64
C ASN A 84 -14.65 -0.72 -9.04
N VAL A 85 -13.60 -1.50 -9.29
CA VAL A 85 -13.00 -1.60 -10.64
C VAL A 85 -13.93 -2.38 -11.56
N ALA A 86 -14.53 -3.47 -11.08
CA ALA A 86 -15.52 -4.23 -11.84
C ALA A 86 -16.75 -3.36 -12.22
N SER A 87 -17.31 -2.61 -11.28
CA SER A 87 -18.44 -1.71 -11.54
C SER A 87 -18.06 -0.51 -12.41
N MET A 88 -16.85 0.05 -12.26
CA MET A 88 -16.35 1.09 -13.20
C MET A 88 -16.16 0.53 -14.62
N ILE A 89 -15.72 -0.73 -14.75
CA ILE A 89 -15.62 -1.40 -16.05
C ILE A 89 -17.01 -1.56 -16.68
N GLU A 90 -18.02 -1.95 -15.90
CA GLU A 90 -19.40 -2.06 -16.37
C GLU A 90 -20.01 -0.69 -16.76
N GLN A 91 -19.76 0.36 -15.96
CA GLN A 91 -20.35 1.69 -16.21
C GLN A 91 -19.63 2.51 -17.30
N PHE A 92 -18.30 2.48 -17.33
CA PHE A 92 -17.48 3.40 -18.15
C PHE A 92 -16.67 2.68 -19.23
N GLY A 93 -16.68 1.35 -19.23
CA GLY A 93 -15.88 0.51 -20.13
C GLY A 93 -14.43 0.34 -19.63
N ARG A 94 -13.81 -0.77 -20.04
CA ARG A 94 -12.46 -1.18 -19.59
C ARG A 94 -11.38 -0.10 -19.73
N VAL A 95 -11.41 0.67 -20.81
CA VAL A 95 -10.36 1.67 -21.10
C VAL A 95 -10.39 2.82 -20.09
N LYS A 96 -11.57 3.33 -19.73
CA LYS A 96 -11.70 4.43 -18.76
C LYS A 96 -11.39 3.97 -17.34
N ALA A 97 -11.81 2.75 -16.97
CA ALA A 97 -11.47 2.14 -15.68
C ALA A 97 -9.96 1.95 -15.53
N LEU A 98 -9.28 1.45 -16.56
CA LEU A 98 -7.81 1.31 -16.58
C LEU A 98 -7.08 2.65 -16.53
N LEU A 99 -7.61 3.70 -17.18
CA LEU A 99 -7.07 5.07 -17.10
C LEU A 99 -7.19 5.66 -15.69
N PHE A 100 -8.33 5.51 -15.03
CA PHE A 100 -8.50 5.95 -13.65
C PHE A 100 -7.58 5.18 -12.71
N TYR A 101 -7.42 3.88 -12.96
CA TYR A 101 -6.56 3.03 -12.15
C TYR A 101 -5.07 3.33 -12.33
N SER A 102 -4.64 3.68 -13.55
CA SER A 102 -3.26 4.06 -13.82
C SER A 102 -2.85 5.35 -13.11
N VAL A 103 -3.79 6.27 -12.83
CA VAL A 103 -3.53 7.42 -11.95
C VAL A 103 -3.17 6.95 -10.52
N THR A 104 -3.92 6.00 -9.97
CA THR A 104 -3.63 5.40 -8.65
C THR A 104 -2.26 4.73 -8.63
N ILE A 105 -1.91 3.98 -9.69
CA ILE A 105 -0.59 3.37 -9.84
C ILE A 105 0.52 4.45 -9.84
N VAL A 106 0.34 5.51 -10.64
CA VAL A 106 1.32 6.59 -10.79
C VAL A 106 1.52 7.39 -9.50
N ILE A 107 0.52 7.43 -8.61
CA ILE A 107 0.65 8.05 -7.28
C ILE A 107 1.29 7.09 -6.26
N MET A 108 0.87 5.82 -6.29
CA MET A 108 1.30 4.81 -5.30
C MET A 108 2.75 4.36 -5.51
N ILE A 109 3.19 4.15 -6.76
CA ILE A 109 4.56 3.67 -7.05
C ILE A 109 5.64 4.63 -6.52
N PRO A 110 5.63 5.95 -6.82
CA PRO A 110 6.62 6.88 -6.29
C PRO A 110 6.60 6.97 -4.77
N TYR A 111 5.42 6.85 -4.15
CA TYR A 111 5.28 6.83 -2.71
C TYR A 111 5.97 5.60 -2.09
N TYR A 112 5.71 4.39 -2.59
CA TYR A 112 6.33 3.17 -2.06
C TYR A 112 7.81 3.07 -2.39
N PHE A 113 8.24 3.58 -3.54
CA PHE A 113 9.65 3.72 -3.85
C PHE A 113 10.33 4.70 -2.89
N GLY A 114 9.71 5.85 -2.62
CA GLY A 114 10.17 6.81 -1.62
C GLY A 114 10.21 6.21 -0.21
N LEU A 115 9.23 5.38 0.17
CA LEU A 115 9.22 4.64 1.42
C LEU A 115 10.40 3.65 1.51
N TYR A 116 10.66 2.90 0.44
CA TYR A 116 11.80 1.99 0.38
C TYR A 116 13.13 2.73 0.42
N SER A 117 13.34 3.76 -0.40
CA SER A 117 14.55 4.59 -0.33
C SER A 117 14.71 5.22 1.05
N TYR A 118 13.61 5.67 1.66
CA TYR A 118 13.63 6.22 3.00
C TYR A 118 13.87 5.17 4.07
N ILE A 119 13.53 3.88 3.93
CA ILE A 119 13.76 2.90 5.01
C ILE A 119 15.05 2.10 4.78
N ALA A 120 15.31 1.74 3.53
CA ALA A 120 16.38 0.88 3.08
C ALA A 120 17.63 1.61 2.57
N SER A 121 17.71 2.95 2.69
CA SER A 121 18.94 3.69 2.34
C SER A 121 20.16 3.08 3.03
N ASP A 122 21.12 2.60 2.25
CA ASP A 122 22.35 1.99 2.74
C ASP A 122 23.10 2.89 3.74
N ALA A 123 23.11 4.21 3.50
CA ALA A 123 23.73 5.22 4.36
C ALA A 123 23.23 5.26 5.82
N TRP A 124 22.06 4.70 6.11
CA TRP A 124 21.50 4.63 7.47
C TRP A 124 21.63 3.23 8.09
N GLN A 125 21.74 2.19 7.26
CA GLN A 125 22.03 0.81 7.68
C GLN A 125 23.52 0.66 8.02
N GLU A 126 24.43 1.19 7.19
CA GLU A 126 25.88 1.15 7.43
C GLU A 126 26.28 1.92 8.69
N LYS A 127 25.64 3.06 8.98
CA LYS A 127 25.94 3.91 10.16
C LYS A 127 25.66 3.27 11.52
N ARG A 128 25.12 2.04 11.56
CA ARG A 128 24.80 1.30 12.79
C ARG A 128 25.33 -0.12 12.85
N VAL A 129 25.78 -0.66 11.71
CA VAL A 129 26.38 -2.00 11.63
C VAL A 129 27.92 -1.90 11.61
N GLY A 130 28.47 -0.70 11.38
CA GLY A 130 29.88 -0.36 11.59
C GLY A 130 30.16 0.18 12.99
#